data_AF-A0A0G0M8F9-F1
#
_entry.id   AF-A0A0G0M8F9-F1
#
_cell.length_a   1.000
_cell.length_b   1.000
_cell.length_c   1.000
_cell.angle_alpha   90.00
_cell.angle_beta   90.00
_cell.angle_gamma   90.00
#
_symmetry.space_group_name_H-M   'P 1'
#
loop_
_entity.id
_entity.type
_entity.pdbx_description
1 polymer ?
#
loop_
_entity_poly.entity_id
_entity_poly.type
_entity_poly.pdbx_seq_one_letter_code
_entity_poly.pdbx_strand_id
1 'polypeptide(L)'
;MHKNDLNISINKLSKIEGHADLDIKVENGEVKKVDLRVMENKRFFNQAVVGQNWNAVPQMTSRICGTCSIAHMTGCIEAVEKTLGIKPSEQTILMRKLTMYSLMIRDHALHLYYFVMPDLYGVDSILDLADTHKDLVHESLHVKSAGNNLSNLIAGRAVHAPFEQVGGFARVPDEAKIPEVILELKDTRDFVLRLIDIFYKCDWKLERKTDFVALKTRDFSFLEGTICSSSGACIEESNFWDHLHSVVIPYSQASGFEFEGHEYMVGALARVNLNKDALHAKTKKDAAEYLKVFPSINMYHNNLAQAIEILHSLDHSIEILENFEFKKEEAVKPETLTGEGVGVIEAPRGTLYYWLGINEGKVRYANLVIPTAQNLINMREDIRQMVHERINDGEAVIRKEAEKIIRAYDPCMSCASHFLRVNWV
;
A
#
# COMPACT_ATOMS: atom_id res chain seq x y z
N MET A 1 7.88 43.80 9.83
CA MET A 1 7.62 42.38 9.56
C MET A 1 8.94 41.72 9.27
N HIS A 2 9.46 40.89 10.18
CA HIS A 2 10.62 40.06 9.87
C HIS A 2 10.21 39.08 8.78
N LYS A 3 10.86 39.17 7.62
CA LYS A 3 10.73 38.21 6.54
C LYS A 3 11.49 36.96 6.98
N ASN A 4 10.77 35.93 7.41
CA ASN A 4 11.38 34.71 7.92
C ASN A 4 11.80 33.83 6.74
N ASP A 5 13.06 33.98 6.32
CA ASP A 5 13.70 33.05 5.40
C ASP A 5 14.09 31.78 6.17
N LEU A 6 13.79 30.61 5.60
CA LEU A 6 14.07 29.31 6.22
C LEU A 6 14.68 28.37 5.18
N ASN A 7 15.64 27.56 5.62
CA ASN A 7 16.23 26.51 4.80
C ASN A 7 16.40 25.26 5.67
N ILE A 8 15.51 24.28 5.46
CA ILE A 8 15.44 23.05 6.26
C ILE A 8 15.82 21.88 5.37
N SER A 9 16.83 21.12 5.79
CA SER A 9 17.16 19.83 5.19
C SER A 9 16.97 18.71 6.21
N ILE A 10 16.14 17.73 5.86
CA ILE A 10 15.97 16.47 6.58
C ILE A 10 16.64 15.39 5.76
N ASN A 11 17.81 14.93 6.23
CA ASN A 11 18.54 13.86 5.58
C ASN A 11 18.19 12.54 6.26
N LYS A 12 17.96 11.48 5.48
CA LYS A 12 17.62 10.14 5.97
C LYS A 12 16.39 10.17 6.90
N LEU A 13 15.24 10.47 6.32
CA LEU A 13 13.95 10.35 7.00
C LEU A 13 13.83 8.99 7.71
N SER A 14 13.48 9.03 8.99
CA SER A 14 13.31 7.84 9.83
C SER A 14 11.85 7.39 9.87
N LYS A 15 11.62 6.14 10.28
CA LYS A 15 10.28 5.52 10.40
C LYS A 15 9.51 5.51 9.08
N ILE A 16 10.24 5.24 7.99
CA ILE A 16 9.72 4.97 6.66
C ILE A 16 10.47 3.76 6.08
N GLU A 17 9.94 3.15 5.03
CA GLU A 17 10.69 2.14 4.28
C GLU A 17 11.53 2.82 3.18
N GLY A 18 12.80 2.44 3.09
CA GLY A 18 13.76 2.97 2.12
C GLY A 18 14.32 4.34 2.49
N HIS A 19 15.13 4.92 1.59
CA HIS A 19 15.83 6.18 1.83
C HIS A 19 15.17 7.37 1.12
N ALA A 20 14.86 8.41 1.88
CA ALA A 20 14.46 9.70 1.35
C ALA A 20 15.01 10.88 2.16
N ASP A 21 15.16 12.00 1.46
CA ASP A 21 15.52 13.30 2.02
C ASP A 21 14.41 14.33 1.72
N LEU A 22 14.31 15.37 2.54
CA LEU A 22 13.40 16.49 2.32
C LEU A 22 14.17 17.81 2.41
N ASP A 23 14.10 18.63 1.36
CA ASP A 23 14.57 20.03 1.40
C ASP A 23 13.39 21.01 1.32
N ILE A 24 13.33 21.95 2.25
CA ILE A 24 12.33 23.02 2.29
C ILE A 24 13.05 24.36 2.23
N LYS A 25 12.63 25.24 1.31
CA LYS A 25 13.14 26.61 1.21
C LYS A 25 12.00 27.61 1.25
N VAL A 26 12.12 28.57 2.16
CA VAL A 26 11.22 29.71 2.32
C VAL A 26 12.03 30.98 2.12
N GLU A 27 11.57 31.86 1.24
CA GLU A 27 12.20 33.16 0.98
C GLU A 27 11.13 34.25 0.95
N ASN A 28 11.39 35.37 1.62
CA ASN A 28 10.49 36.51 1.71
C ASN A 28 9.09 36.16 2.23
N GLY A 29 8.96 35.12 3.07
CA GLY A 29 7.65 34.67 3.57
C GLY A 29 6.90 33.73 2.62
N GLU A 30 7.50 33.31 1.51
CA GLU A 30 6.89 32.42 0.52
C GLU A 30 7.65 31.10 0.43
N VAL A 31 6.91 29.98 0.33
CA VAL A 31 7.50 28.65 0.13
C VAL A 31 7.99 28.53 -1.30
N LYS A 32 9.31 28.65 -1.51
CA LYS A 32 9.94 28.56 -2.83
C LYS A 32 10.20 27.13 -3.26
N LYS A 33 10.43 26.23 -2.31
CA LYS A 33 10.89 24.88 -2.60
C LYS A 33 10.43 23.88 -1.54
N VAL A 34 9.95 22.73 -2.00
CA VAL A 34 9.71 21.53 -1.19
C VAL A 34 10.09 20.33 -2.08
N ASP A 35 11.27 19.76 -1.85
CA ASP A 35 11.78 18.63 -2.62
C ASP A 35 11.84 17.39 -1.72
N LEU A 36 10.86 16.50 -1.87
CA LEU A 36 10.92 15.15 -1.32
C LEU A 36 11.68 14.24 -2.30
N ARG A 37 12.91 13.85 -1.94
CA ARG A 37 13.83 13.09 -2.79
C ARG A 37 13.85 11.63 -2.39
N VAL A 38 13.54 10.75 -3.33
CA VAL A 38 13.81 9.31 -3.20
C VAL A 38 15.27 9.08 -3.55
N MET A 39 16.04 8.62 -2.57
CA MET A 39 17.50 8.40 -2.69
C MET A 39 17.85 6.94 -3.03
N GLU A 40 16.85 6.07 -3.07
CA GLU A 40 17.00 4.67 -3.43
C GLU A 40 17.50 4.50 -4.87
N ASN A 41 18.52 3.65 -5.03
CA ASN A 41 19.05 3.34 -6.34
C ASN A 41 18.03 2.57 -7.19
N LYS A 42 17.93 2.93 -8.47
CA LYS A 42 17.10 2.20 -9.43
C LYS A 42 17.64 0.77 -9.58
N ARG A 43 16.78 -0.22 -9.36
CA ARG A 43 17.13 -1.65 -9.55
C ARG A 43 16.68 -2.19 -10.91
N PHE A 44 16.02 -1.36 -11.72
CA PHE A 44 15.65 -1.64 -13.11
C PHE A 44 14.84 -2.93 -13.29
N PHE A 45 13.88 -3.22 -12.40
CA PHE A 45 13.06 -4.43 -12.47
C PHE A 45 12.25 -4.53 -13.76
N ASN A 46 11.81 -3.40 -14.32
CA ASN A 46 11.15 -3.34 -15.63
C ASN A 46 12.02 -3.92 -16.77
N GLN A 47 13.34 -3.73 -16.71
CA GLN A 47 14.29 -4.30 -17.68
C GLN A 47 14.77 -5.69 -17.27
N ALA A 48 14.96 -5.93 -15.97
CA ALA A 48 15.50 -7.19 -15.44
C ALA A 48 14.61 -8.41 -15.76
N VAL A 49 13.30 -8.19 -15.90
CA VAL A 49 12.34 -9.25 -16.23
C VAL A 49 12.25 -9.52 -17.74
N VAL A 50 12.76 -8.64 -18.60
CA VAL A 50 12.72 -8.83 -20.05
C VAL A 50 13.53 -10.06 -20.46
N GLY A 51 12.96 -10.90 -21.31
CA GLY A 51 13.53 -12.17 -21.77
C GLY A 51 13.36 -13.34 -20.81
N GLN A 52 12.86 -13.11 -19.60
CA GLN A 52 12.59 -14.17 -18.61
C GLN A 52 11.30 -14.91 -18.93
N ASN A 53 11.20 -16.16 -18.46
CA ASN A 53 9.97 -16.95 -18.61
C ASN A 53 8.83 -16.36 -17.77
N TRP A 54 7.63 -16.31 -18.33
CA TRP A 54 6.43 -15.74 -17.69
C TRP A 54 6.17 -16.27 -16.29
N ASN A 55 6.43 -17.56 -16.06
CA ASN A 55 6.18 -18.22 -14.77
C ASN A 55 7.22 -17.87 -13.68
N ALA A 56 8.41 -17.42 -14.06
CA ALA A 56 9.47 -17.04 -13.12
C ALA A 56 9.37 -15.57 -12.68
N VAL A 57 8.74 -14.72 -13.50
CA VAL A 57 8.71 -13.27 -13.33
C VAL A 57 8.03 -12.83 -12.03
N PRO A 58 6.90 -13.41 -11.58
CA PRO A 58 6.29 -13.02 -10.30
C PRO A 58 7.20 -13.22 -9.09
N GLN A 59 8.02 -14.27 -9.09
CA GLN A 59 9.00 -14.46 -8.04
C GLN A 59 10.12 -13.41 -8.14
N MET A 60 10.54 -13.01 -9.35
CA MET A 60 11.51 -11.92 -9.49
C MET A 60 10.95 -10.60 -8.96
N THR A 61 9.72 -10.22 -9.34
CA THR A 61 9.11 -8.95 -8.95
C THR A 61 8.84 -8.87 -7.45
N SER A 62 8.62 -10.00 -6.77
CA SER A 62 8.45 -9.98 -5.31
C SER A 62 9.70 -9.51 -4.56
N ARG A 63 10.88 -9.44 -5.21
CA ARG A 63 12.13 -8.89 -4.63
C ARG A 63 12.25 -7.38 -4.81
N ILE A 64 11.26 -6.74 -5.42
CA ILE A 64 11.15 -5.27 -5.45
C ILE A 64 11.12 -4.72 -4.02
N CYS A 65 10.37 -5.33 -3.10
CA CYS A 65 10.35 -4.89 -1.71
C CYS A 65 10.11 -6.05 -0.76
N GLY A 66 10.79 -6.06 0.38
CA GLY A 66 10.59 -7.10 1.41
C GLY A 66 9.19 -7.01 2.05
N THR A 67 8.71 -5.79 2.28
CA THR A 67 7.47 -5.54 3.01
C THR A 67 6.22 -5.89 2.20
N CYS A 68 6.09 -5.35 0.99
CA CYS A 68 4.97 -5.59 0.08
C CYS A 68 5.28 -6.63 -1.02
N SER A 69 6.22 -7.54 -0.75
CA SER A 69 6.61 -8.63 -1.66
C SER A 69 5.43 -9.43 -2.21
N ILE A 70 4.42 -9.69 -1.36
CA ILE A 70 3.18 -10.37 -1.75
C ILE A 70 2.42 -9.57 -2.81
N ALA A 71 2.18 -8.28 -2.59
CA ALA A 71 1.46 -7.44 -3.56
C ALA A 71 2.16 -7.43 -4.92
N HIS A 72 3.49 -7.27 -4.96
CA HIS A 72 4.24 -7.33 -6.21
C HIS A 72 4.15 -8.68 -6.93
N MET A 73 4.06 -9.77 -6.17
CA MET A 73 3.89 -11.10 -6.74
C MET A 73 2.48 -11.27 -7.29
N THR A 74 1.45 -10.98 -6.49
CA THR A 74 0.04 -11.12 -6.86
C THR A 74 -0.32 -10.23 -8.05
N GLY A 75 0.07 -8.95 -8.04
CA GLY A 75 -0.19 -8.05 -9.18
C GLY A 75 0.53 -8.48 -10.46
N CYS A 76 1.74 -9.03 -10.34
CA CYS A 76 2.43 -9.60 -11.49
C CYS A 76 1.76 -10.89 -11.98
N ILE A 77 1.29 -11.75 -11.09
CA ILE A 77 0.55 -12.97 -11.45
C ILE A 77 -0.71 -12.59 -12.22
N GLU A 78 -1.49 -11.65 -11.72
CA GLU A 78 -2.71 -11.19 -12.37
C GLU A 78 -2.44 -10.65 -13.78
N ALA A 79 -1.39 -9.83 -13.94
CA ALA A 79 -0.98 -9.35 -15.26
C ALA A 79 -0.60 -10.49 -16.20
N VAL A 80 0.16 -11.49 -15.73
CA VAL A 80 0.53 -12.67 -16.53
C VAL A 80 -0.71 -13.49 -16.90
N GLU A 81 -1.64 -13.68 -15.98
CA GLU A 81 -2.86 -14.47 -16.23
C GLU A 81 -3.75 -13.80 -17.26
N LYS A 82 -3.96 -12.49 -17.14
CA LYS A 82 -4.69 -11.70 -18.14
C LYS A 82 -3.98 -11.71 -19.49
N THR A 83 -2.65 -11.65 -19.50
CA THR A 83 -1.83 -11.74 -20.71
C THR A 83 -1.99 -13.07 -21.44
N LEU A 84 -2.11 -14.18 -20.69
CA LEU A 84 -2.12 -15.54 -21.24
C LEU A 84 -3.50 -16.20 -21.26
N GLY A 85 -4.57 -15.45 -20.94
CA GLY A 85 -5.94 -15.95 -20.91
C GLY A 85 -6.24 -16.97 -19.81
N ILE A 86 -5.44 -17.00 -18.74
CA ILE A 86 -5.60 -17.92 -17.62
C ILE A 86 -6.72 -17.40 -16.71
N LYS A 87 -7.70 -18.25 -16.40
CA LYS A 87 -8.78 -17.96 -15.46
C LYS A 87 -8.61 -18.79 -14.18
N PRO A 88 -8.26 -18.18 -13.04
CA PRO A 88 -8.11 -18.90 -11.78
C PRO A 88 -9.42 -19.53 -11.29
N SER A 89 -9.32 -20.58 -10.46
CA SER A 89 -10.46 -21.16 -9.74
C SER A 89 -10.98 -20.22 -8.65
N GLU A 90 -12.22 -20.44 -8.20
CA GLU A 90 -12.78 -19.71 -7.04
C GLU A 90 -11.89 -19.85 -5.80
N GLN A 91 -11.43 -21.07 -5.51
CA GLN A 91 -10.48 -21.31 -4.42
C GLN A 91 -9.20 -20.50 -4.58
N THR A 92 -8.62 -20.44 -5.79
CA THR A 92 -7.41 -19.66 -6.05
C THR A 92 -7.63 -18.19 -5.71
N ILE A 93 -8.77 -17.61 -6.12
CA ILE A 93 -9.11 -16.23 -5.80
C ILE A 93 -9.27 -16.03 -4.28
N LEU A 94 -9.94 -16.94 -3.59
CA LEU A 94 -10.09 -16.87 -2.11
C LEU A 94 -8.73 -16.96 -1.40
N MET A 95 -7.84 -17.85 -1.84
CA MET A 95 -6.49 -17.97 -1.29
C MET A 95 -5.62 -16.74 -1.57
N ARG A 96 -5.78 -16.08 -2.73
CA ARG A 96 -5.14 -14.78 -3.01
C ARG A 96 -5.67 -13.68 -2.12
N LYS A 97 -6.99 -13.63 -1.90
CA LYS A 97 -7.60 -12.69 -0.94
C LYS A 97 -7.00 -12.88 0.45
N LEU A 98 -6.96 -14.12 0.97
CA LEU A 98 -6.32 -14.43 2.25
C LEU A 98 -4.85 -14.01 2.30
N THR A 99 -4.12 -14.20 1.20
CA THR A 99 -2.72 -13.82 1.08
C THR A 99 -2.55 -12.30 1.13
N MET A 100 -3.40 -11.54 0.43
CA MET A 100 -3.45 -10.07 0.52
C MET A 100 -3.90 -9.58 1.89
N TYR A 101 -4.90 -10.19 2.52
CA TYR A 101 -5.34 -9.87 3.88
C TYR A 101 -4.20 -10.06 4.89
N SER A 102 -3.42 -11.14 4.76
CA SER A 102 -2.24 -11.38 5.59
C SER A 102 -1.19 -10.27 5.45
N LEU A 103 -1.02 -9.73 4.24
CA LEU A 103 -0.14 -8.60 3.96
C LEU A 103 -0.68 -7.32 4.59
N MET A 104 -1.97 -7.02 4.40
CA MET A 104 -2.62 -5.81 4.94
C MET A 104 -2.51 -5.77 6.46
N ILE A 105 -2.81 -6.88 7.15
CA ILE A 105 -2.73 -6.97 8.61
C ILE A 105 -1.32 -6.62 9.10
N ARG A 106 -0.29 -7.29 8.59
CA ARG A 106 1.07 -7.13 9.12
C ARG A 106 1.71 -5.80 8.74
N ASP A 107 1.39 -5.26 7.56
CA ASP A 107 2.04 -4.07 7.01
C ASP A 107 1.44 -2.81 7.60
N HIS A 108 0.10 -2.73 7.67
CA HIS A 108 -0.57 -1.67 8.40
C HIS A 108 -0.21 -1.71 9.89
N ALA A 109 -0.11 -2.89 10.50
CA ALA A 109 0.36 -2.99 11.88
C ALA A 109 1.79 -2.47 12.06
N LEU A 110 2.71 -2.80 11.14
CA LEU A 110 4.07 -2.25 11.15
C LEU A 110 4.04 -0.72 11.08
N HIS A 111 3.31 -0.17 10.12
CA HIS A 111 3.22 1.27 9.92
C HIS A 111 2.59 1.98 11.15
N LEU A 112 1.40 1.56 11.55
CA LEU A 112 0.63 2.23 12.60
C LEU A 112 1.31 2.16 13.96
N TYR A 113 1.80 0.98 14.38
CA TYR A 113 2.43 0.83 15.69
C TYR A 113 3.88 1.32 15.74
N TYR A 114 4.68 1.07 14.70
CA TYR A 114 6.12 1.34 14.78
C TYR A 114 6.50 2.68 14.17
N PHE A 115 5.74 3.20 13.21
CA PHE A 115 6.11 4.45 12.52
C PHE A 115 5.28 5.64 13.00
N VAL A 116 3.96 5.48 13.15
CA VAL A 116 3.08 6.59 13.52
C VAL A 116 2.84 6.70 15.03
N MET A 117 2.61 5.59 15.73
CA MET A 117 2.36 5.60 17.18
C MET A 117 3.40 6.39 17.98
N PRO A 118 4.72 6.26 17.72
CA PRO A 118 5.71 7.04 18.47
C PRO A 118 5.49 8.56 18.34
N ASP A 119 5.03 9.03 17.18
CA ASP A 119 4.74 10.45 16.98
C ASP A 119 3.53 10.93 17.79
N LEU A 120 2.52 10.06 18.01
CA LEU A 120 1.37 10.36 18.87
C LEU A 120 1.76 10.57 20.33
N TYR A 121 2.73 9.77 20.81
CA TYR A 121 3.22 9.83 22.19
C TYR A 121 4.45 10.74 22.37
N GLY A 122 4.97 11.32 21.27
CA GLY A 122 6.13 12.19 21.31
C GLY A 122 7.44 11.48 21.67
N VAL A 123 7.58 10.20 21.31
CA VAL A 123 8.77 9.37 21.53
C VAL A 123 9.40 8.94 20.20
N ASP A 124 10.64 8.46 20.24
CA ASP A 124 11.38 8.08 19.03
C ASP A 124 10.97 6.69 18.53
N SER A 125 10.73 5.75 19.45
CA SER A 125 10.40 4.36 19.18
C SER A 125 9.21 3.88 20.00
N ILE A 126 8.45 2.93 19.45
CA ILE A 126 7.40 2.22 20.20
C ILE A 126 7.98 1.49 21.43
N LEU A 127 9.25 1.11 21.39
CA LEU A 127 9.93 0.46 22.52
C LEU A 127 10.11 1.40 23.72
N ASP A 128 10.14 2.71 23.50
CA ASP A 128 10.22 3.71 24.57
C ASP A 128 8.91 3.75 25.39
N LEU A 129 7.84 3.15 24.87
CA LEU A 129 6.56 3.00 25.58
C LEU A 129 6.48 1.73 26.43
N ALA A 130 7.52 0.89 26.49
CA ALA A 130 7.47 -0.38 27.21
C ALA A 130 7.18 -0.23 28.72
N ASP A 131 7.59 0.88 29.33
CA ASP A 131 7.36 1.16 30.75
C ASP A 131 6.03 1.88 31.03
N THR A 132 5.46 2.58 30.04
CA THR A 132 4.28 3.44 30.22
C THR A 132 3.01 2.90 29.57
N HIS A 133 3.14 2.21 28.43
CA HIS A 133 2.05 1.64 27.63
C HIS A 133 2.48 0.26 27.11
N LYS A 134 2.80 -0.63 28.06
CA LYS A 134 3.29 -1.98 27.79
C LYS A 134 2.34 -2.80 26.92
N ASP A 135 1.04 -2.60 27.11
CA ASP A 135 -0.04 -3.17 26.32
C ASP A 135 0.12 -2.86 24.83
N LEU A 136 0.35 -1.61 24.44
CA LEU A 136 0.54 -1.22 23.04
C LEU A 136 1.75 -1.91 22.39
N VAL A 137 2.83 -2.11 23.14
CA VAL A 137 4.01 -2.84 22.65
C VAL A 137 3.67 -4.31 22.41
N HIS A 138 2.93 -4.96 23.32
CA HIS A 138 2.50 -6.34 23.13
C HIS A 138 1.50 -6.48 21.98
N GLU A 139 0.50 -5.60 21.90
CA GLU A 139 -0.49 -5.57 20.83
C GLU A 139 0.18 -5.45 19.46
N SER A 140 1.19 -4.58 19.33
CA SER A 140 1.94 -4.44 18.07
C SER A 140 2.56 -5.75 17.59
N LEU A 141 3.06 -6.57 18.51
CA LEU A 141 3.65 -7.88 18.22
C LEU A 141 2.58 -8.91 17.88
N HIS A 142 1.46 -8.93 18.61
CA HIS A 142 0.36 -9.86 18.38
C HIS A 142 -0.33 -9.62 17.02
N VAL A 143 -0.68 -8.37 16.70
CA VAL A 143 -1.32 -8.04 15.41
C VAL A 143 -0.40 -8.40 14.24
N LYS A 144 0.89 -8.10 14.37
CA LYS A 144 1.89 -8.46 13.36
C LYS A 144 2.11 -9.97 13.26
N SER A 145 2.07 -10.70 14.38
CA SER A 145 2.12 -12.17 14.44
C SER A 145 0.96 -12.79 13.69
N ALA A 146 -0.27 -12.34 13.95
CA ALA A 146 -1.47 -12.85 13.31
C ALA A 146 -1.40 -12.75 11.78
N GLY A 147 -0.99 -11.59 11.24
CA GLY A 147 -0.77 -11.42 9.81
C GLY A 147 0.35 -12.32 9.26
N ASN A 148 1.45 -12.48 10.00
CA ASN A 148 2.54 -13.38 9.61
C ASN A 148 2.10 -14.86 9.59
N ASN A 149 1.37 -15.32 10.60
CA ASN A 149 0.95 -16.71 10.74
C ASN A 149 -0.11 -17.07 9.71
N LEU A 150 -1.05 -16.17 9.42
CA LEU A 150 -1.97 -16.30 8.28
C LEU A 150 -1.19 -16.41 6.96
N SER A 151 -0.17 -15.58 6.77
CA SER A 151 0.68 -15.62 5.57
C SER A 151 1.46 -16.94 5.46
N ASN A 152 1.98 -17.45 6.58
CA ASN A 152 2.68 -18.74 6.62
C ASN A 152 1.74 -19.90 6.30
N LEU A 153 0.50 -19.87 6.77
CA LEU A 153 -0.52 -20.88 6.53
C LEU A 153 -0.90 -20.95 5.04
N ILE A 154 -1.17 -19.80 4.41
CA ILE A 154 -1.72 -19.73 3.05
C ILE A 154 -0.63 -19.68 1.99
N ALA A 155 0.40 -18.86 2.21
CA ALA A 155 1.38 -18.50 1.21
C ALA A 155 2.78 -19.12 1.48
N GLY A 156 2.97 -19.75 2.65
CA GLY A 156 4.15 -20.54 3.02
C GLY A 156 5.26 -19.77 3.74
N ARG A 157 5.31 -18.44 3.56
CA ARG A 157 6.12 -17.54 4.40
C ARG A 157 5.57 -16.13 4.29
N ALA A 158 5.79 -15.32 5.32
CA ALA A 158 5.44 -13.91 5.29
C ALA A 158 6.13 -13.14 4.13
N VAL A 159 7.46 -13.23 4.01
CA VAL A 159 8.21 -12.42 3.05
C VAL A 159 8.62 -13.24 1.83
N HIS A 160 8.31 -12.75 0.63
CA HIS A 160 8.55 -13.42 -0.66
C HIS A 160 7.84 -14.79 -0.80
N ALA A 161 6.60 -14.91 -0.32
CA ALA A 161 5.84 -16.17 -0.28
C ALA A 161 5.99 -17.11 -1.51
N PRO A 162 6.30 -18.42 -1.34
CA PRO A 162 6.60 -19.33 -2.46
C PRO A 162 5.39 -20.08 -3.01
N PHE A 163 4.23 -20.11 -2.31
CA PHE A 163 3.13 -20.98 -2.72
C PHE A 163 2.22 -20.37 -3.79
N GLU A 164 2.05 -19.05 -3.80
CA GLU A 164 1.24 -18.39 -4.83
C GLU A 164 1.97 -18.44 -6.18
N GLN A 165 1.26 -18.89 -7.22
CA GLN A 165 1.80 -19.04 -8.57
C GLN A 165 0.75 -18.64 -9.62
N VAL A 166 1.20 -18.53 -10.85
CA VAL A 166 0.30 -18.31 -11.98
C VAL A 166 -0.59 -19.55 -12.16
N GLY A 167 -1.89 -19.33 -12.25
CA GLY A 167 -2.92 -20.36 -12.42
C GLY A 167 -3.34 -21.07 -11.13
N GLY A 168 -2.77 -20.76 -9.95
CA GLY A 168 -3.15 -21.46 -8.72
C GLY A 168 -2.16 -21.28 -7.55
N PHE A 169 -2.10 -22.29 -6.69
CA PHE A 169 -1.13 -22.39 -5.59
C PHE A 169 -0.34 -23.70 -5.66
N ALA A 170 0.91 -23.69 -5.21
CA ALA A 170 1.75 -24.88 -5.14
C ALA A 170 1.34 -25.83 -4.01
N ARG A 171 0.66 -25.31 -2.98
CA ARG A 171 0.14 -26.06 -1.82
C ARG A 171 -1.15 -25.44 -1.33
N VAL A 172 -2.00 -26.27 -0.73
CA VAL A 172 -3.17 -25.83 0.02
C VAL A 172 -2.84 -25.69 1.51
N PRO A 173 -3.64 -24.93 2.28
CA PRO A 173 -3.43 -24.76 3.72
C PRO A 173 -3.48 -26.09 4.47
N ASP A 174 -2.71 -26.21 5.55
CA ASP A 174 -2.76 -27.35 6.46
C ASP A 174 -4.01 -27.24 7.34
N GLU A 175 -5.02 -28.08 7.07
CA GLU A 175 -6.31 -28.06 7.79
C GLU A 175 -6.16 -28.17 9.30
N ALA A 176 -5.14 -28.89 9.79
CA ALA A 176 -4.91 -29.06 11.22
C ALA A 176 -4.52 -27.75 11.93
N LYS A 177 -3.99 -26.77 11.19
CA LYS A 177 -3.54 -25.47 11.72
C LYS A 177 -4.59 -24.37 11.58
N ILE A 178 -5.62 -24.59 10.75
CA ILE A 178 -6.68 -23.59 10.52
C ILE A 178 -7.35 -23.15 11.84
N PRO A 179 -7.74 -24.05 12.77
CA PRO A 179 -8.40 -23.64 14.01
C PRO A 179 -7.54 -22.74 14.90
N GLU A 180 -6.23 -22.98 14.96
CA GLU A 180 -5.28 -22.17 15.73
C GLU A 180 -5.18 -20.74 15.14
N VAL A 181 -5.06 -20.63 13.82
CA VAL A 181 -4.99 -19.33 13.15
C VAL A 181 -6.30 -18.57 13.29
N ILE A 182 -7.46 -19.23 13.17
CA ILE A 182 -8.77 -18.60 13.39
C ILE A 182 -8.85 -18.01 14.81
N LEU A 183 -8.40 -18.76 15.83
CA LEU A 183 -8.38 -18.28 17.21
C LEU A 183 -7.49 -17.05 17.37
N GLU A 184 -6.27 -17.09 16.83
CA GLU A 184 -5.34 -15.94 16.87
C GLU A 184 -5.93 -14.69 16.19
N LEU A 185 -6.59 -14.85 15.03
CA LEU A 185 -7.25 -13.74 14.32
C LEU A 185 -8.42 -13.16 15.13
N LYS A 186 -9.19 -14.00 15.82
CA LYS A 186 -10.29 -13.57 16.70
C LYS A 186 -9.78 -12.80 17.91
N ASP A 187 -8.73 -13.30 18.57
CA ASP A 187 -8.13 -12.67 19.75
C ASP A 187 -7.46 -11.33 19.40
N THR A 188 -6.89 -11.23 18.21
CA THR A 188 -6.25 -10.01 17.69
C THR A 188 -7.27 -8.87 17.45
N ARG A 189 -8.54 -9.22 17.28
CA ARG A 189 -9.57 -8.28 16.84
C ARG A 189 -9.82 -7.14 17.83
N ASP A 190 -9.78 -7.42 19.13
CA ASP A 190 -9.95 -6.42 20.18
C ASP A 190 -8.79 -5.42 20.23
N PHE A 191 -7.58 -5.86 19.86
CA PHE A 191 -6.40 -4.99 19.76
C PHE A 191 -6.58 -4.00 18.61
N VAL A 192 -7.11 -4.48 17.48
CA VAL A 192 -7.37 -3.62 16.31
C VAL A 192 -8.51 -2.63 16.57
N LEU A 193 -9.55 -3.01 17.31
CA LEU A 193 -10.61 -2.07 17.71
C LEU A 193 -10.06 -0.93 18.59
N ARG A 194 -9.14 -1.24 19.52
CA ARG A 194 -8.43 -0.21 20.29
C ARG A 194 -7.55 0.67 19.40
N LEU A 195 -6.84 0.07 18.44
CA LEU A 195 -6.04 0.81 17.47
C LEU A 195 -6.88 1.79 16.65
N ILE A 196 -8.06 1.36 16.18
CA ILE A 196 -9.03 2.22 15.48
C ILE A 196 -9.44 3.39 16.37
N ASP A 197 -9.76 3.15 17.65
CA ASP A 197 -10.15 4.20 18.59
C ASP A 197 -9.03 5.23 18.84
N ILE A 198 -7.77 4.78 18.94
CA ILE A 198 -6.59 5.66 19.08
C ILE A 198 -6.49 6.63 17.89
N PHE A 199 -6.54 6.11 16.66
CA PHE A 199 -6.42 6.95 15.46
C PHE A 199 -7.68 7.77 15.17
N TYR A 200 -8.85 7.32 15.61
CA TYR A 200 -10.07 8.11 15.54
C TYR A 200 -10.04 9.32 16.47
N LYS A 201 -9.43 9.18 17.66
CA LYS A 201 -9.27 10.26 18.65
C LYS A 201 -8.10 11.19 18.35
N CYS A 202 -7.25 10.86 17.36
CA CYS A 202 -6.16 11.71 16.93
C CYS A 202 -6.70 13.04 16.39
N ASP A 203 -6.23 14.15 16.94
CA ASP A 203 -6.69 15.50 16.61
C ASP A 203 -5.89 16.18 15.48
N TRP A 204 -4.96 15.44 14.86
CA TRP A 204 -4.13 15.97 13.79
C TRP A 204 -4.95 16.27 12.54
N LYS A 205 -4.70 17.44 11.94
CA LYS A 205 -5.41 17.92 10.76
C LYS A 205 -4.45 18.36 9.68
N LEU A 206 -4.70 17.85 8.48
CA LEU A 206 -4.11 18.32 7.23
C LEU A 206 -5.17 18.11 6.16
N GLU A 207 -5.91 19.18 5.85
CA GLU A 207 -7.01 19.14 4.90
C GLU A 207 -6.63 19.92 3.64
N ARG A 208 -6.65 19.22 2.51
CA ARG A 208 -6.50 19.80 1.18
C ARG A 208 -7.52 19.16 0.26
N LYS A 209 -8.01 19.93 -0.72
CA LYS A 209 -8.81 19.37 -1.80
C LYS A 209 -7.91 18.44 -2.62
N THR A 210 -8.11 17.14 -2.44
CA THR A 210 -7.31 16.07 -3.02
C THR A 210 -8.24 15.11 -3.72
N ASP A 211 -7.87 14.66 -4.93
CA ASP A 211 -8.56 13.55 -5.56
C ASP A 211 -8.04 12.22 -5.02
N PHE A 212 -8.94 11.30 -4.71
CA PHE A 212 -8.62 9.97 -4.22
C PHE A 212 -8.86 8.95 -5.33
N VAL A 213 -7.89 8.07 -5.60
CA VAL A 213 -8.00 7.01 -6.60
C VAL A 213 -7.78 5.66 -5.94
N ALA A 214 -8.64 4.69 -6.25
CA ALA A 214 -8.51 3.31 -5.78
C ALA A 214 -9.30 2.34 -6.67
N LEU A 215 -9.02 1.05 -6.54
CA LEU A 215 -9.91 0.01 -7.04
C LEU A 215 -11.20 -0.06 -6.21
N LYS A 216 -12.32 0.08 -6.89
CA LYS A 216 -13.65 -0.18 -6.34
C LYS A 216 -14.03 -1.64 -6.62
N THR A 217 -14.21 -2.41 -5.56
CA THR A 217 -14.50 -3.84 -5.59
C THR A 217 -15.83 -4.14 -4.89
N ARG A 218 -16.44 -5.29 -5.19
CA ARG A 218 -17.76 -5.66 -4.63
C ARG A 218 -17.72 -6.01 -3.14
N ASP A 219 -16.58 -6.48 -2.65
CA ASP A 219 -16.40 -7.06 -1.32
C ASP A 219 -15.26 -6.43 -0.51
N PHE A 220 -14.80 -5.25 -0.94
CA PHE A 220 -13.62 -4.58 -0.40
C PHE A 220 -12.35 -5.45 -0.48
N SER A 221 -12.30 -6.44 -1.38
CA SER A 221 -11.05 -7.14 -1.63
C SER A 221 -10.02 -6.21 -2.26
N PHE A 222 -8.76 -6.61 -2.14
CA PHE A 222 -7.60 -5.88 -2.64
C PHE A 222 -7.16 -6.36 -4.03
N LEU A 223 -8.05 -7.03 -4.74
CA LEU A 223 -7.87 -7.66 -6.05
C LEU A 223 -9.02 -7.24 -6.96
N GLU A 224 -8.78 -7.20 -8.28
CA GLU A 224 -9.77 -7.13 -9.36
C GLU A 224 -10.96 -6.17 -9.12
N GLY A 225 -10.96 -5.03 -9.81
CA GLY A 225 -12.04 -4.06 -9.68
C GLY A 225 -12.10 -3.06 -10.83
N THR A 226 -12.76 -1.94 -10.56
CA THR A 226 -12.76 -0.78 -11.47
C THR A 226 -11.94 0.32 -10.81
N ILE A 227 -11.02 0.94 -11.55
CA ILE A 227 -10.23 2.06 -11.03
C ILE A 227 -11.17 3.26 -10.98
N CYS A 228 -11.47 3.75 -9.78
CA CYS A 228 -12.36 4.88 -9.58
C CYS A 228 -11.67 6.02 -8.84
N SER A 229 -12.08 7.23 -9.18
CA SER A 229 -11.63 8.49 -8.62
C SER A 229 -12.77 9.17 -7.86
N SER A 230 -12.45 9.88 -6.78
CA SER A 230 -13.41 10.71 -6.04
C SER A 230 -13.95 11.89 -6.84
N SER A 231 -13.26 12.28 -7.92
CA SER A 231 -13.71 13.29 -8.89
C SER A 231 -14.75 12.75 -9.89
N GLY A 232 -14.98 11.42 -9.92
CA GLY A 232 -16.07 10.78 -10.67
C GLY A 232 -15.63 9.93 -11.86
N ALA A 233 -14.34 9.89 -12.20
CA ALA A 233 -13.84 8.96 -13.22
C ALA A 233 -13.90 7.51 -12.70
N CYS A 234 -14.39 6.59 -13.51
CA CYS A 234 -14.29 5.15 -13.27
C CYS A 234 -13.91 4.46 -14.58
N ILE A 235 -12.76 3.80 -14.60
CA ILE A 235 -12.13 3.26 -15.80
C ILE A 235 -11.80 1.78 -15.63
N GLU A 236 -11.87 1.05 -16.73
CA GLU A 236 -11.40 -0.33 -16.82
C GLU A 236 -9.90 -0.40 -16.60
N GLU A 237 -9.44 -1.46 -15.96
CA GLU A 237 -8.02 -1.67 -15.65
C GLU A 237 -7.12 -1.65 -16.88
N SER A 238 -7.60 -2.16 -18.02
CA SER A 238 -6.84 -2.16 -19.29
C SER A 238 -6.52 -0.77 -19.81
N ASN A 239 -7.29 0.25 -19.41
CA ASN A 239 -7.19 1.61 -19.93
C ASN A 239 -6.39 2.53 -19.00
N PHE A 240 -5.87 2.03 -17.87
CA PHE A 240 -5.22 2.86 -16.86
C PHE A 240 -4.14 3.81 -17.42
N TRP A 241 -3.39 3.36 -18.43
CA TRP A 241 -2.28 4.11 -19.00
C TRP A 241 -2.70 5.36 -19.79
N ASP A 242 -3.96 5.40 -20.25
CA ASP A 242 -4.52 6.58 -20.92
C ASP A 242 -4.87 7.70 -19.93
N HIS A 243 -5.11 7.34 -18.67
CA HIS A 243 -5.53 8.25 -17.61
C HIS A 243 -4.41 8.60 -16.63
N LEU A 244 -3.31 7.84 -16.66
CA LEU A 244 -2.19 7.98 -15.76
C LEU A 244 -0.96 8.53 -16.48
N HIS A 245 -0.48 9.70 -16.07
CA HIS A 245 0.64 10.38 -16.70
C HIS A 245 1.85 10.44 -15.77
N SER A 246 2.99 9.93 -16.25
CA SER A 246 4.24 9.99 -15.49
C SER A 246 4.85 11.39 -15.53
N VAL A 247 5.22 11.89 -14.35
CA VAL A 247 5.87 13.18 -14.16
C VAL A 247 7.31 12.95 -13.72
N VAL A 248 8.27 13.54 -14.45
CA VAL A 248 9.69 13.47 -14.08
C VAL A 248 9.95 14.39 -12.89
N ILE A 249 10.51 13.83 -11.81
CA ILE A 249 10.96 14.59 -10.64
C ILE A 249 12.49 14.71 -10.73
N PRO A 250 13.03 15.83 -11.25
CA PRO A 250 14.43 15.90 -11.68
C PRO A 250 15.45 15.74 -10.54
N TYR A 251 15.02 15.98 -9.30
CA TYR A 251 15.83 15.88 -8.08
C TYR A 251 15.68 14.53 -7.35
N SER A 252 14.93 13.58 -7.90
CA SER A 252 14.57 12.30 -7.26
C SER A 252 14.85 11.13 -8.20
N GLN A 253 15.18 9.95 -7.65
CA GLN A 253 15.27 8.74 -8.46
C GLN A 253 13.88 8.21 -8.86
N ALA A 254 12.85 8.51 -8.09
CA ALA A 254 11.47 8.15 -8.42
C ALA A 254 10.86 9.12 -9.43
N SER A 255 9.86 8.65 -10.17
CA SER A 255 8.95 9.50 -10.94
C SER A 255 7.65 9.68 -10.17
N GLY A 256 6.98 10.81 -10.38
CA GLY A 256 5.62 11.04 -9.89
C GLY A 256 4.58 10.60 -10.92
N PHE A 257 3.32 10.65 -10.55
CA PHE A 257 2.21 10.42 -11.45
C PHE A 257 1.08 11.41 -11.20
N GLU A 258 0.38 11.76 -12.26
CA GLU A 258 -0.89 12.49 -12.26
C GLU A 258 -1.97 11.59 -12.83
N PHE A 259 -3.18 11.69 -12.29
CA PHE A 259 -4.37 10.99 -12.78
C PHE A 259 -5.31 12.03 -13.37
N GLU A 260 -5.73 11.86 -14.62
CA GLU A 260 -6.55 12.85 -15.34
C GLU A 260 -5.92 14.26 -15.36
N GLY A 261 -4.59 14.33 -15.35
CA GLY A 261 -3.83 15.60 -15.34
C GLY A 261 -3.81 16.33 -13.99
N HIS A 262 -4.18 15.66 -12.89
CA HIS A 262 -4.19 16.22 -11.55
C HIS A 262 -3.39 15.37 -10.55
N GLU A 263 -2.87 16.01 -9.49
CA GLU A 263 -2.32 15.27 -8.35
C GLU A 263 -3.43 14.55 -7.58
N TYR A 264 -3.10 13.37 -7.05
CA TYR A 264 -4.06 12.51 -6.40
C TYR A 264 -3.40 11.66 -5.31
N MET A 265 -4.25 11.07 -4.46
CA MET A 265 -3.84 10.17 -3.40
C MET A 265 -4.37 8.76 -3.65
N VAL A 266 -3.49 7.78 -3.49
CA VAL A 266 -3.83 6.35 -3.35
C VAL A 266 -3.50 5.87 -1.93
N GLY A 267 -4.15 4.79 -1.49
CA GLY A 267 -3.93 4.20 -0.17
C GLY A 267 -5.23 3.85 0.54
N ALA A 268 -5.13 3.57 1.84
CA ALA A 268 -6.29 3.15 2.63
C ALA A 268 -7.37 4.23 2.70
N LEU A 269 -6.98 5.51 2.84
CA LEU A 269 -7.93 6.62 2.83
C LEU A 269 -8.74 6.66 1.53
N ALA A 270 -8.07 6.49 0.39
CA ALA A 270 -8.74 6.46 -0.91
C ALA A 270 -9.71 5.29 -1.03
N ARG A 271 -9.29 4.08 -0.63
CA ARG A 271 -10.12 2.87 -0.64
C ARG A 271 -11.36 3.00 0.25
N VAL A 272 -11.19 3.45 1.49
CA VAL A 272 -12.33 3.62 2.41
C VAL A 272 -13.26 4.74 1.95
N ASN A 273 -12.72 5.87 1.46
CA ASN A 273 -13.53 6.95 0.89
C ASN A 273 -14.43 6.46 -0.25
N LEU A 274 -13.90 5.62 -1.15
CA LEU A 274 -14.59 5.19 -2.36
C LEU A 274 -15.43 3.92 -2.18
N ASN A 275 -15.09 3.08 -1.21
CA ASN A 275 -15.58 1.71 -1.16
C ASN A 275 -16.06 1.22 0.23
N LYS A 276 -16.21 2.08 1.24
CA LYS A 276 -16.60 1.63 2.60
C LYS A 276 -17.86 0.76 2.68
N ASP A 277 -18.81 0.91 1.75
CA ASP A 277 -20.04 0.11 1.75
C ASP A 277 -19.79 -1.37 1.41
N ALA A 278 -18.70 -1.67 0.70
CA ALA A 278 -18.28 -3.02 0.36
C ALA A 278 -17.54 -3.73 1.51
N LEU A 279 -17.19 -3.03 2.60
CA LEU A 279 -16.55 -3.63 3.77
C LEU A 279 -17.38 -4.80 4.30
N HIS A 280 -16.66 -5.79 4.84
CA HIS A 280 -17.25 -6.96 5.49
C HIS A 280 -18.32 -6.56 6.53
N ALA A 281 -19.43 -7.29 6.58
CA ALA A 281 -20.62 -6.90 7.36
C ALA A 281 -20.33 -6.69 8.85
N LYS A 282 -19.52 -7.57 9.44
CA LYS A 282 -19.10 -7.48 10.85
C LYS A 282 -18.19 -6.26 11.10
N THR A 283 -17.31 -5.94 10.16
CA THR A 283 -16.45 -4.75 10.22
C THR A 283 -17.30 -3.49 10.16
N LYS A 284 -18.27 -3.42 9.24
CA LYS A 284 -19.21 -2.28 9.13
C LYS A 284 -20.00 -2.08 10.42
N LYS A 285 -20.46 -3.18 11.03
CA LYS A 285 -21.21 -3.13 12.29
C LYS A 285 -20.35 -2.58 13.42
N ASP A 286 -19.18 -3.16 13.63
CA ASP A 286 -18.37 -2.85 14.82
C ASP A 286 -17.57 -1.55 14.67
N ALA A 287 -17.28 -1.13 13.44
CA ALA A 287 -16.64 0.16 13.14
C ALA A 287 -17.62 1.26 12.70
N ALA A 288 -18.94 1.06 12.90
CA ALA A 288 -19.98 1.94 12.37
C ALA A 288 -19.80 3.41 12.77
N GLU A 289 -19.38 3.69 14.01
CA GLU A 289 -19.14 5.05 14.48
C GLU A 289 -17.96 5.70 13.76
N TYR A 290 -16.83 4.97 13.67
CA TYR A 290 -15.62 5.44 13.03
C TYR A 290 -15.81 5.67 11.53
N LEU A 291 -16.65 4.87 10.86
CA LEU A 291 -16.93 4.99 9.43
C LEU A 291 -17.70 6.26 9.04
N LYS A 292 -18.26 7.00 10.02
CA LYS A 292 -18.97 8.27 9.77
C LYS A 292 -18.04 9.41 9.34
N VAL A 293 -16.74 9.33 9.62
CA VAL A 293 -15.78 10.36 9.21
C VAL A 293 -15.48 10.33 7.71
N PHE A 294 -15.80 9.22 7.04
CA PHE A 294 -15.54 9.03 5.61
C PHE A 294 -16.78 9.37 4.77
N PRO A 295 -16.66 10.00 3.60
CA PRO A 295 -15.39 10.37 2.95
C PRO A 295 -14.70 11.52 3.68
N SER A 296 -13.38 11.40 3.84
CA SER A 296 -12.57 12.41 4.52
C SER A 296 -11.48 12.97 3.63
N ILE A 297 -11.20 14.27 3.81
CA ILE A 297 -10.11 15.00 3.18
C ILE A 297 -8.94 15.26 4.15
N ASN A 298 -9.02 14.79 5.39
CA ASN A 298 -7.92 14.87 6.34
C ASN A 298 -6.91 13.74 6.08
N MET A 299 -5.70 14.08 5.67
CA MET A 299 -4.69 13.09 5.28
C MET A 299 -4.29 12.16 6.43
N TYR A 300 -4.38 12.62 7.67
CA TYR A 300 -4.12 11.77 8.85
C TYR A 300 -5.17 10.67 9.06
N HIS A 301 -6.37 10.80 8.48
CA HIS A 301 -7.35 9.72 8.48
C HIS A 301 -6.94 8.52 7.61
N ASN A 302 -5.85 8.60 6.84
CA ASN A 302 -5.23 7.42 6.25
C ASN A 302 -4.81 6.41 7.31
N ASN A 303 -4.32 6.86 8.47
CA ASN A 303 -3.95 5.98 9.58
C ASN A 303 -5.18 5.25 10.15
N LEU A 304 -6.29 5.97 10.33
CA LEU A 304 -7.57 5.39 10.75
C LEU A 304 -8.10 4.39 9.71
N ALA A 305 -8.03 4.75 8.43
CA ALA A 305 -8.46 3.88 7.34
C ALA A 305 -7.64 2.58 7.32
N GLN A 306 -6.32 2.64 7.49
CA GLN A 306 -5.47 1.46 7.59
C GLN A 306 -5.87 0.56 8.77
N ALA A 307 -6.19 1.13 9.94
CA ALA A 307 -6.63 0.34 11.10
C ALA A 307 -7.96 -0.39 10.81
N ILE A 308 -8.89 0.27 10.09
CA ILE A 308 -10.15 -0.34 9.63
C ILE A 308 -9.88 -1.45 8.61
N GLU A 309 -8.91 -1.28 7.72
CA GLU A 309 -8.51 -2.32 6.75
C GLU A 309 -7.91 -3.56 7.43
N ILE A 310 -7.18 -3.40 8.54
CA ILE A 310 -6.76 -4.54 9.36
C ILE A 310 -7.99 -5.28 9.88
N LEU A 311 -8.97 -4.58 10.46
CA LEU A 311 -10.19 -5.20 11.00
C LEU A 311 -10.98 -5.93 9.91
N HIS A 312 -11.10 -5.31 8.73
CA HIS A 312 -11.70 -5.93 7.55
C HIS A 312 -10.99 -7.22 7.16
N SER A 313 -9.67 -7.16 7.06
CA SER A 313 -8.83 -8.29 6.68
C SER A 313 -8.95 -9.44 7.67
N LEU A 314 -8.97 -9.15 8.99
CA LEU A 314 -9.19 -10.15 10.03
C LEU A 314 -10.56 -10.83 9.88
N ASP A 315 -11.63 -10.03 9.78
CA ASP A 315 -12.99 -10.54 9.69
C ASP A 315 -13.22 -11.42 8.47
N HIS A 316 -12.77 -10.95 7.31
CA HIS A 316 -12.95 -11.66 6.06
C HIS A 316 -12.08 -12.91 6.00
N SER A 317 -10.86 -12.88 6.58
CA SER A 317 -10.04 -14.08 6.74
C SER A 317 -10.68 -15.13 7.63
N ILE A 318 -11.29 -14.73 8.77
CA ILE A 318 -12.01 -15.65 9.64
C ILE A 318 -13.19 -16.27 8.89
N GLU A 319 -14.00 -15.47 8.19
CA GLU A 319 -15.15 -15.98 7.43
C GLU A 319 -14.73 -17.01 6.37
N ILE A 320 -13.70 -16.72 5.57
CA ILE A 320 -13.23 -17.66 4.55
C ILE A 320 -12.70 -18.95 5.17
N LEU A 321 -11.88 -18.85 6.23
CA LEU A 321 -11.28 -20.02 6.88
C LEU A 321 -12.31 -20.91 7.60
N GLU A 322 -13.41 -20.35 8.09
CA GLU A 322 -14.49 -21.10 8.75
C GLU A 322 -15.43 -21.79 7.77
N ASN A 323 -15.62 -21.22 6.58
CA ASN A 323 -16.70 -21.63 5.66
C ASN A 323 -16.21 -22.28 4.37
N PHE A 324 -14.92 -22.26 4.07
CA PHE A 324 -14.37 -22.81 2.82
C PHE A 324 -13.49 -24.05 3.06
N GLU A 325 -13.76 -25.11 2.32
CA GLU A 325 -12.97 -26.35 2.33
C GLU A 325 -11.90 -26.29 1.23
N PHE A 326 -10.61 -26.32 1.61
CA PHE A 326 -9.52 -26.23 0.65
C PHE A 326 -9.12 -27.60 0.08
N LYS A 327 -9.20 -27.75 -1.25
CA LYS A 327 -8.86 -28.99 -1.96
C LYS A 327 -7.67 -28.78 -2.86
N LYS A 328 -6.79 -29.79 -2.95
CA LYS A 328 -5.66 -29.71 -3.88
C LYS A 328 -6.17 -29.54 -5.32
N GLU A 329 -5.72 -28.48 -5.98
CA GLU A 329 -6.00 -28.16 -7.38
C GLU A 329 -4.69 -28.12 -8.18
N GLU A 330 -4.77 -28.48 -9.46
CA GLU A 330 -3.67 -28.28 -10.40
C GLU A 330 -3.72 -26.84 -10.95
N ALA A 331 -2.56 -26.23 -11.15
CA ALA A 331 -2.50 -24.89 -11.70
C ALA A 331 -3.06 -24.85 -13.13
N VAL A 332 -3.93 -23.87 -13.40
CA VAL A 332 -4.52 -23.67 -14.72
C VAL A 332 -3.42 -23.30 -15.71
N LYS A 333 -3.35 -24.04 -16.83
CA LYS A 333 -2.33 -23.84 -17.86
C LYS A 333 -2.81 -22.81 -18.90
N PRO A 334 -1.89 -22.02 -19.47
CA PRO A 334 -2.24 -21.07 -20.52
C PRO A 334 -2.61 -21.76 -21.83
N GLU A 335 -3.57 -21.19 -22.57
CA GLU A 335 -3.92 -21.61 -23.93
C GLU A 335 -3.01 -20.96 -25.00
N THR A 336 -2.44 -19.79 -24.68
CA THR A 336 -1.49 -19.05 -25.53
C THR A 336 -0.24 -18.71 -24.73
N LEU A 337 0.90 -18.59 -25.40
CA LEU A 337 2.16 -18.10 -24.81
C LEU A 337 2.52 -16.69 -25.30
N THR A 338 1.58 -16.00 -25.93
CA THR A 338 1.76 -14.65 -26.46
C THR A 338 0.52 -13.82 -26.18
N GLY A 339 0.71 -12.58 -25.72
CA GLY A 339 -0.36 -11.65 -25.46
C GLY A 339 0.14 -10.39 -24.74
N GLU A 340 -0.83 -9.57 -24.35
CA GLU A 340 -0.61 -8.36 -23.54
C GLU A 340 -1.72 -8.26 -22.49
N GLY A 341 -1.36 -7.88 -21.26
CA GLY A 341 -2.31 -7.81 -20.17
C GLY A 341 -1.87 -6.86 -19.05
N VAL A 342 -2.87 -6.32 -18.36
CA VAL A 342 -2.70 -5.43 -17.21
C VAL A 342 -3.23 -6.13 -15.96
N GLY A 343 -2.44 -6.18 -14.90
CA GLY A 343 -2.87 -6.56 -13.56
C GLY A 343 -2.92 -5.34 -12.66
N VAL A 344 -4.02 -5.15 -11.94
CA VAL A 344 -4.20 -4.03 -11.02
C VAL A 344 -4.71 -4.56 -9.69
N ILE A 345 -3.94 -4.29 -8.64
CA ILE A 345 -4.31 -4.68 -7.27
C ILE A 345 -4.14 -3.50 -6.32
N GLU A 346 -4.69 -3.64 -5.12
CA GLU A 346 -4.46 -2.69 -4.03
C GLU A 346 -3.36 -3.22 -3.11
N ALA A 347 -2.16 -2.65 -3.21
CA ALA A 347 -1.14 -2.86 -2.19
C ALA A 347 -1.49 -2.02 -0.93
N PRO A 348 -0.86 -2.28 0.23
CA PRO A 348 -1.14 -1.52 1.45
C PRO A 348 -1.06 0.00 1.27
N ARG A 349 -0.10 0.44 0.46
CA ARG A 349 0.23 1.84 0.19
C ARG A 349 -0.57 2.46 -0.97
N GLY A 350 -1.47 1.71 -1.60
CA GLY A 350 -2.33 2.15 -2.69
C GLY A 350 -2.30 1.23 -3.92
N THR A 351 -2.90 1.70 -5.01
CA THR A 351 -3.05 0.93 -6.24
C THR A 351 -1.70 0.60 -6.88
N LEU A 352 -1.50 -0.65 -7.28
CA LEU A 352 -0.30 -1.18 -7.89
C LEU A 352 -0.64 -1.72 -9.28
N TYR A 353 0.07 -1.24 -10.29
CA TYR A 353 -0.17 -1.61 -11.68
C TYR A 353 1.00 -2.40 -12.25
N TYR A 354 0.67 -3.47 -12.97
CA TYR A 354 1.58 -4.25 -13.79
C TYR A 354 1.04 -4.31 -15.21
N TRP A 355 1.82 -3.88 -16.20
CA TRP A 355 1.48 -4.03 -17.60
C TRP A 355 2.58 -4.82 -18.30
N LEU A 356 2.23 -5.99 -18.82
CA LEU A 356 3.17 -6.97 -19.36
C LEU A 356 2.79 -7.36 -20.78
N GLY A 357 3.80 -7.44 -21.64
CA GLY A 357 3.70 -8.13 -22.93
C GLY A 357 4.53 -9.40 -22.90
N ILE A 358 3.97 -10.53 -23.31
CA ILE A 358 4.65 -11.82 -23.40
C ILE A 358 4.66 -12.27 -24.88
N ASN A 359 5.79 -12.79 -25.35
CA ASN A 359 5.92 -13.41 -26.66
C ASN A 359 6.65 -14.76 -26.54
N GLU A 360 6.04 -15.83 -27.04
CA GLU A 360 6.59 -17.20 -27.00
C GLU A 360 7.04 -17.61 -25.58
N GLY A 361 6.26 -17.21 -24.59
CA GLY A 361 6.49 -17.53 -23.17
C GLY A 361 7.56 -16.67 -22.49
N LYS A 362 8.13 -15.68 -23.18
CA LYS A 362 9.11 -14.75 -22.61
C LYS A 362 8.54 -13.35 -22.50
N VAL A 363 8.87 -12.67 -21.41
CA VAL A 363 8.48 -11.26 -21.23
C VAL A 363 9.18 -10.41 -22.28
N ARG A 364 8.40 -9.70 -23.09
CA ARG A 364 8.86 -8.74 -24.09
C ARG A 364 9.10 -7.37 -23.49
N TYR A 365 8.19 -6.92 -22.63
CA TYR A 365 8.30 -5.67 -21.88
C TYR A 365 7.49 -5.75 -20.59
N ALA A 366 7.85 -4.90 -19.63
CA ALA A 366 7.13 -4.74 -18.38
C ALA A 366 7.12 -3.28 -17.94
N ASN A 367 5.93 -2.75 -17.63
CA ASN A 367 5.76 -1.45 -17.02
C ASN A 367 5.10 -1.62 -15.65
N LEU A 368 5.60 -0.91 -14.65
CA LEU A 368 5.11 -0.96 -13.28
C LEU A 368 4.80 0.45 -12.81
N VAL A 369 3.65 0.64 -12.17
CA VAL A 369 3.33 1.88 -11.47
C VAL A 369 3.11 1.54 -10.01
N ILE A 370 3.96 2.11 -9.16
CA ILE A 370 4.10 1.73 -7.77
C ILE A 370 3.36 2.73 -6.87
N PRO A 371 2.67 2.29 -5.80
CA PRO A 371 1.79 3.17 -5.01
C PRO A 371 2.47 4.43 -4.45
N THR A 372 3.62 4.27 -3.79
CA THR A 372 4.31 5.43 -3.20
C THR A 372 4.76 6.45 -4.25
N ALA A 373 5.13 6.01 -5.46
CA ALA A 373 5.50 6.90 -6.55
C ALA A 373 4.33 7.81 -6.98
N GLN A 374 3.10 7.28 -6.93
CA GLN A 374 1.88 8.03 -7.23
C GLN A 374 1.62 9.12 -6.19
N ASN A 375 1.85 8.82 -4.91
CA ASN A 375 1.64 9.76 -3.81
C ASN A 375 2.70 10.87 -3.68
N LEU A 376 3.84 10.80 -4.39
CA LEU A 376 4.94 11.76 -4.21
C LEU A 376 4.55 13.22 -4.47
N ILE A 377 3.76 13.46 -5.53
CA ILE A 377 3.35 14.82 -5.89
C ILE A 377 2.38 15.36 -4.83
N ASN A 378 1.37 14.57 -4.47
CA ASN A 378 0.36 14.94 -3.49
C ASN A 378 0.97 15.21 -2.11
N MET A 379 1.87 14.33 -1.66
CA MET A 379 2.60 14.48 -0.40
C MET A 379 3.47 15.75 -0.38
N ARG A 380 4.12 16.09 -1.50
CA ARG A 380 4.88 17.34 -1.63
C ARG A 380 3.98 18.57 -1.48
N GLU A 381 2.82 18.57 -2.12
CA GLU A 381 1.87 19.69 -2.04
C GLU A 381 1.31 19.87 -0.62
N ASP A 382 1.04 18.77 0.07
CA ASP A 382 0.59 18.82 1.47
C ASP A 382 1.66 19.39 2.41
N ILE A 383 2.93 18.98 2.24
CA ILE A 383 4.04 19.57 2.99
C ILE A 383 4.17 21.05 2.66
N ARG A 384 4.04 21.44 1.38
CA ARG A 384 4.07 22.86 0.97
C ARG A 384 2.99 23.68 1.66
N GLN A 385 1.75 23.18 1.70
CA GLN A 385 0.65 23.84 2.41
C GLN A 385 0.96 23.97 3.91
N MET A 386 1.39 22.88 4.55
CA MET A 386 1.74 22.91 5.98
C MET A 386 2.85 23.93 6.29
N VAL A 387 3.90 23.97 5.48
CA VAL A 387 5.01 24.95 5.65
C VAL A 387 4.49 26.38 5.51
N HIS A 388 3.57 26.62 4.56
CA HIS A 388 2.98 27.95 4.37
C HIS A 388 2.18 28.40 5.60
N GLU A 389 1.35 27.51 6.15
CA GLU A 389 0.54 27.78 7.34
C GLU A 389 1.38 27.96 8.62
N ARG A 390 2.52 27.26 8.70
CA ARG A 390 3.38 27.18 9.89
C ARG A 390 4.71 27.91 9.78
N ILE A 391 4.82 28.84 8.82
CA ILE A 391 6.07 29.55 8.52
C ILE A 391 6.71 30.27 9.72
N ASN A 392 5.92 30.59 10.74
CA ASN A 392 6.35 31.29 11.95
C ASN A 392 6.55 30.36 13.17
N ASP A 393 6.28 29.05 13.04
CA ASP A 393 6.36 28.08 14.14
C ASP A 393 7.82 27.64 14.43
N GLY A 394 8.76 28.03 13.57
CA GLY A 394 10.18 27.71 13.68
C GLY A 394 10.56 26.38 13.03
N GLU A 395 11.85 26.23 12.70
CA GLU A 395 12.37 25.09 11.94
C GLU A 395 12.05 23.73 12.60
N ALA A 396 12.22 23.62 13.92
CA ALA A 396 12.03 22.34 14.61
C ALA A 396 10.58 21.83 14.51
N VAL A 397 9.60 22.73 14.58
CA VAL A 397 8.17 22.38 14.45
C VAL A 397 7.86 21.97 13.02
N ILE A 398 8.30 22.76 12.03
CA ILE A 398 8.10 22.46 10.61
C ILE A 398 8.72 21.10 10.25
N ARG A 399 9.94 20.82 10.73
CA ARG A 399 10.62 19.54 10.54
C ARG A 399 9.77 18.37 11.06
N LYS A 400 9.30 18.47 12.31
CA LYS A 400 8.48 17.41 12.93
C LYS A 400 7.15 17.21 12.20
N GLU A 401 6.47 18.29 11.84
CA GLU A 401 5.19 18.20 11.11
C GLU A 401 5.39 17.64 9.70
N ALA A 402 6.49 17.99 9.00
CA ALA A 402 6.79 17.41 7.70
C ALA A 402 7.01 15.89 7.79
N GLU A 403 7.76 15.43 8.79
CA GLU A 403 7.95 13.99 9.03
C GLU A 403 6.63 13.27 9.33
N LYS A 404 5.74 13.87 10.13
CA LYS A 404 4.41 13.32 10.41
C LYS A 404 3.56 13.19 9.16
N ILE A 405 3.55 14.22 8.29
CA ILE A 405 2.83 14.18 7.01
C ILE A 405 3.38 13.05 6.14
N ILE A 406 4.71 12.98 6.00
CA ILE A 406 5.35 11.92 5.22
C ILE A 406 4.94 10.54 5.75
N ARG A 407 5.00 10.31 7.06
CA ARG A 407 4.58 9.05 7.68
C ARG A 407 3.10 8.77 7.47
N ALA A 408 2.20 9.76 7.51
CA ALA A 408 0.77 9.54 7.27
C ALA A 408 0.44 8.90 5.91
N TYR A 409 1.33 8.99 4.92
CA TYR A 409 1.19 8.34 3.62
C TYR A 409 1.72 6.89 3.55
N ASP A 410 2.33 6.38 4.62
CA ASP A 410 3.04 5.09 4.66
C ASP A 410 3.98 4.89 3.43
N PRO A 411 4.97 5.76 3.20
CA PRO A 411 5.79 5.68 2.01
C PRO A 411 6.76 4.49 2.07
N CYS A 412 6.91 3.84 0.90
CA CYS A 412 7.91 2.83 0.62
C CYS A 412 8.82 3.32 -0.51
N MET A 413 9.92 3.94 -0.13
CA MET A 413 10.86 4.57 -1.05
C MET A 413 11.64 3.53 -1.86
N SER A 414 11.90 2.34 -1.28
CA SER A 414 12.51 1.24 -2.03
C SER A 414 11.61 0.74 -3.14
N CYS A 415 10.30 0.88 -2.99
CA CYS A 415 9.31 0.57 -4.02
C CYS A 415 9.25 1.66 -5.10
N ALA A 416 9.25 2.93 -4.71
CA ALA A 416 9.04 4.04 -5.62
C ALA A 416 10.18 4.22 -6.66
N SER A 417 11.38 3.70 -6.42
CA SER A 417 12.55 3.90 -7.29
C SER A 417 12.57 3.07 -8.58
N HIS A 418 11.58 2.20 -8.84
CA HIS A 418 11.62 1.23 -9.97
C HIS A 418 11.10 1.73 -11.32
N PHE A 419 10.86 3.03 -11.48
CA PHE A 419 10.35 3.56 -12.75
C PHE A 419 11.43 4.18 -13.64
N LEU A 420 11.45 3.78 -14.92
CA LEU A 420 12.11 4.52 -15.98
C LEU A 420 11.46 4.22 -17.34
N ARG A 421 11.07 5.27 -18.07
CA ARG A 421 10.79 5.21 -19.51
C ARG A 421 12.10 5.36 -20.26
N VAL A 422 12.66 4.27 -20.79
CA VAL A 422 13.78 4.38 -21.74
C VAL A 422 13.17 4.66 -23.10
N ASN A 423 13.30 5.89 -23.61
CA ASN A 423 13.14 6.11 -25.04
C ASN A 423 14.46 5.64 -25.68
N TRP A 424 14.46 4.47 -26.28
CA TRP A 424 15.57 4.06 -27.15
C TRP A 424 15.50 4.93 -28.40
N VAL A 425 16.56 5.72 -28.62
CA VAL A 425 16.79 6.48 -29.87
C VAL A 425 17.28 5.52 -30.94
#